data_AF-A0A1G7XCQ6-F1
#
_entry.id   AF-A0A1G7XCQ6-F1
#
_cell.length_a   1.000
_cell.length_b   1.000
_cell.length_c   1.000
_cell.angle_alpha   90.00
_cell.angle_beta   90.00
_cell.angle_gamma   90.00
#
_symmetry.space_group_name_H-M   'P 1'
#
loop_
_entity.id
_entity.type
_entity.pdbx_description
1 polymer ?
#
loop_
_entity_poly.entity_id
_entity_poly.type
_entity_poly.pdbx_seq_one_letter_code
_entity_poly.pdbx_strand_id
1 'polypeptide(L)'
;MKLELRNKWISLFLLSIAFLLIYNPLTRFPYTFCVIIVFVLLATYLQNRDLQSLNFKNLRFREVKIILISYVILELGVDFIVQPLVNWVCHEPPDYSSFEHIKGDTAQYFKWLYRMWISAAIGEEMLFRAFAFAQLKNVFGNKKVLIAILSALMFCLPHLYQGVAGLIMTFVFGIAFALLYMKFQNIWINIIVHGLIDTLFLTLSYLGYIKFYQFIW
;
A
#
# COMPACT_ATOMS: atom_id res chain seq x y z
N MET A 1 -26.74 -16.25 -15.90
CA MET A 1 -26.17 -17.08 -14.82
C MET A 1 -25.21 -16.21 -14.00
N LYS A 2 -25.74 -15.44 -13.03
CA LYS A 2 -24.90 -14.70 -12.04
C LYS A 2 -24.31 -15.76 -11.12
N LEU A 3 -23.10 -16.23 -11.44
CA LEU A 3 -22.49 -17.37 -10.77
C LEU A 3 -22.39 -17.16 -9.26
N GLU A 4 -22.57 -18.27 -8.54
CA GLU A 4 -22.51 -18.50 -7.09
C GLU A 4 -21.19 -18.06 -6.41
N LEU A 5 -20.32 -17.33 -7.10
CA LEU A 5 -18.99 -16.94 -6.66
C LEU A 5 -18.96 -15.70 -5.75
N ARG A 6 -20.07 -14.94 -5.66
CA ARG A 6 -20.25 -13.86 -4.67
C ARG A 6 -20.66 -14.42 -3.30
N ASN A 7 -19.99 -15.48 -2.89
CA ASN A 7 -20.13 -16.13 -1.59
C ASN A 7 -19.05 -15.59 -0.64
N LYS A 8 -19.44 -15.28 0.61
CA LYS A 8 -18.51 -14.79 1.64
C LYS A 8 -17.33 -15.74 1.86
N TRP A 9 -17.54 -17.06 1.77
CA TRP A 9 -16.48 -18.05 1.98
C TRP A 9 -15.49 -18.07 0.82
N ILE A 10 -15.97 -17.95 -0.41
CA ILE A 10 -15.10 -17.83 -1.60
C ILE A 10 -14.31 -16.52 -1.52
N SER A 11 -14.96 -15.42 -1.12
CA SER A 11 -14.29 -14.13 -0.98
C SER A 11 -13.18 -14.15 0.06
N LEU A 12 -13.45 -14.77 1.23
CA LEU A 12 -12.45 -14.97 2.28
C LEU A 12 -11.30 -15.85 1.78
N PHE A 13 -11.61 -16.97 1.12
CA PHE A 13 -10.60 -17.89 0.59
C PHE A 13 -9.67 -17.21 -0.44
N LEU A 14 -10.22 -16.49 -1.42
CA LEU A 14 -9.42 -15.79 -2.42
C LEU A 14 -8.59 -14.67 -1.79
N LEU A 15 -9.13 -13.95 -0.79
CA LEU A 15 -8.38 -12.94 -0.05
C LEU A 15 -7.21 -13.57 0.71
N SER A 16 -7.42 -14.70 1.38
CA SER A 16 -6.38 -15.44 2.08
C SER A 16 -5.28 -15.90 1.12
N ILE A 17 -5.63 -16.43 -0.06
CA ILE A 17 -4.64 -16.80 -1.08
C ILE A 17 -3.84 -15.56 -1.53
N ALA A 18 -4.53 -14.48 -1.90
CA ALA A 18 -3.85 -13.26 -2.36
C ALA A 18 -2.86 -12.72 -1.33
N PHE A 19 -3.22 -12.77 -0.05
CA PHE A 19 -2.34 -12.34 1.04
C PHE A 19 -1.17 -13.31 1.25
N LEU A 20 -1.42 -14.62 1.28
CA LEU A 20 -0.37 -15.63 1.47
C LEU A 20 0.63 -15.68 0.32
N LEU A 21 0.23 -15.27 -0.89
CA LEU A 21 1.14 -15.14 -2.03
C LEU A 21 2.29 -14.15 -1.77
N ILE A 22 2.18 -13.22 -0.82
CA ILE A 22 3.30 -12.34 -0.41
C ILE A 22 4.50 -13.18 0.07
N TYR A 23 4.23 -14.31 0.72
CA TYR A 23 5.24 -15.19 1.32
C TYR A 23 5.60 -16.39 0.43
N ASN A 24 5.26 -16.34 -0.86
CA ASN A 24 5.58 -17.44 -1.78
C ASN A 24 7.11 -17.58 -1.94
N PRO A 25 7.66 -18.81 -1.96
CA PRO A 25 9.11 -19.02 -2.06
C PRO A 25 9.66 -18.92 -3.49
N LEU A 26 8.78 -18.84 -4.50
CA LEU A 26 9.16 -18.97 -5.92
C LEU A 26 9.59 -17.65 -6.55
N THR A 27 9.11 -16.53 -6.02
CA THR A 27 9.36 -15.19 -6.55
C THR A 27 9.89 -14.27 -5.46
N ARG A 28 10.59 -13.21 -5.87
CA ARG A 28 11.14 -12.19 -4.96
C ARG A 28 10.67 -10.81 -5.40
N PHE A 29 10.79 -9.85 -4.50
CA PHE A 29 10.54 -8.44 -4.80
C PHE A 29 11.30 -7.98 -6.06
N PRO A 30 10.64 -7.33 -7.04
CA PRO A 30 9.22 -6.92 -7.06
C PRO A 30 8.26 -7.94 -7.70
N TYR A 31 8.79 -9.02 -8.30
CA TYR A 31 8.03 -9.95 -9.13
C TYR A 31 6.95 -10.73 -8.38
N THR A 32 7.08 -10.89 -7.06
CA THR A 32 6.01 -11.40 -6.19
C THR A 32 4.69 -10.64 -6.40
N PHE A 33 4.75 -9.31 -6.50
CA PHE A 33 3.56 -8.50 -6.71
C PHE A 33 3.04 -8.56 -8.14
N CYS A 34 3.87 -8.87 -9.14
CA CYS A 34 3.36 -9.19 -10.49
C CYS A 34 2.46 -10.43 -10.47
N VAL A 35 2.87 -11.48 -9.73
CA VAL A 35 2.05 -12.69 -9.55
C VAL A 35 0.75 -12.37 -8.82
N ILE A 36 0.82 -11.56 -7.76
CA ILE A 36 -0.37 -11.12 -7.00
C ILE A 36 -1.30 -10.30 -7.88
N ILE A 37 -0.79 -9.37 -8.69
CA ILE A 37 -1.60 -8.56 -9.62
C ILE A 37 -2.33 -9.46 -10.61
N VAL A 38 -1.63 -10.44 -11.21
CA VAL A 38 -2.25 -11.42 -12.11
C VAL A 38 -3.34 -12.20 -11.39
N PHE A 39 -3.07 -12.67 -10.17
CA PHE A 39 -4.06 -13.36 -9.35
C PHE A 39 -5.29 -12.46 -9.07
N VAL A 40 -5.08 -11.21 -8.65
CA VAL A 40 -6.14 -10.24 -8.35
C VAL A 40 -7.02 -9.98 -9.58
N LEU A 41 -6.41 -9.77 -10.75
CA LEU A 41 -7.14 -9.56 -12.00
C LEU A 41 -7.97 -10.79 -12.38
N LEU A 42 -7.37 -11.98 -12.34
CA LEU A 42 -8.06 -13.23 -12.66
C LEU A 42 -9.19 -13.53 -11.68
N ALA A 43 -8.92 -13.45 -10.37
CA ALA A 43 -9.90 -13.70 -9.33
C ALA A 43 -11.09 -12.73 -9.44
N THR A 44 -10.81 -11.45 -9.68
CA THR A 44 -11.85 -10.42 -9.85
C THR A 44 -12.68 -10.69 -11.10
N TYR A 45 -12.04 -10.97 -12.23
CA TYR A 45 -12.75 -11.27 -13.47
C TYR A 45 -13.59 -12.55 -13.37
N LEU A 46 -13.09 -13.59 -12.72
CA LEU A 46 -13.83 -14.84 -12.53
C LEU A 46 -15.04 -14.65 -11.61
N GLN A 47 -14.91 -13.84 -10.55
CA GLN A 47 -16.02 -13.55 -9.62
C GLN A 47 -17.08 -12.62 -10.21
N ASN A 48 -16.66 -11.53 -10.86
CA ASN A 48 -17.55 -10.43 -11.24
C ASN A 48 -17.88 -10.42 -12.74
N ARG A 49 -17.09 -11.11 -13.58
CA ARG A 49 -17.11 -11.03 -15.05
C ARG A 49 -16.75 -9.66 -15.60
N ASP A 50 -16.13 -8.82 -14.78
CA ASP A 50 -15.57 -7.53 -15.12
C ASP A 50 -14.40 -7.17 -14.19
N LEU A 51 -13.68 -6.10 -14.53
CA LEU A 51 -12.60 -5.52 -13.70
C LEU A 51 -12.96 -4.13 -13.16
N GLN A 52 -14.17 -3.63 -13.42
CA GLN A 52 -14.61 -2.30 -13.00
C GLN A 52 -14.68 -2.19 -11.47
N SER A 53 -14.91 -3.31 -10.77
CA SER A 53 -14.85 -3.36 -9.30
C SER A 53 -13.49 -2.99 -8.71
N LEU A 54 -12.41 -2.99 -9.49
CA LEU A 54 -11.09 -2.50 -9.06
C LEU A 54 -10.99 -0.97 -9.05
N ASN A 55 -12.03 -0.26 -9.53
CA ASN A 55 -12.15 1.19 -9.48
C ASN A 55 -11.03 1.96 -10.22
N PHE A 56 -10.54 1.43 -11.34
CA PHE A 56 -9.73 2.21 -12.27
C PHE A 56 -10.63 3.21 -13.02
N LYS A 57 -10.43 4.51 -12.75
CA LYS A 57 -11.20 5.60 -13.37
C LYS A 57 -10.25 6.65 -13.96
N ASN A 58 -10.66 7.27 -15.05
CA ASN A 58 -9.86 8.29 -15.73
C ASN A 58 -9.47 9.43 -14.79
N LEU A 59 -8.21 9.85 -14.86
CA LEU A 59 -7.70 11.02 -14.16
C LEU A 59 -8.05 12.28 -14.96
N ARG A 60 -8.79 13.20 -14.35
CA ARG A 60 -8.97 14.55 -14.87
C ARG A 60 -8.18 15.52 -14.00
N PHE A 61 -8.19 16.78 -14.39
CA PHE A 61 -7.49 17.84 -13.65
C PHE A 61 -7.87 17.92 -12.16
N ARG A 62 -9.14 17.61 -11.82
CA ARG A 62 -9.60 17.54 -10.42
C ARG A 62 -8.89 16.43 -9.65
N GLU A 63 -8.78 15.24 -10.22
CA GLU A 63 -8.11 14.10 -9.57
C GLU A 63 -6.61 14.36 -9.42
N VAL A 64 -5.96 15.03 -10.38
CA VAL A 64 -4.56 15.47 -10.23
C VAL A 64 -4.39 16.44 -9.05
N LYS A 65 -5.28 17.43 -8.89
CA LYS A 65 -5.26 18.31 -7.71
C LYS A 65 -5.44 17.53 -6.41
N ILE A 66 -6.37 16.58 -6.39
CA ILE A 66 -6.59 15.72 -5.21
C ILE A 66 -5.32 14.94 -4.87
N ILE A 67 -4.67 14.32 -5.86
CA ILE A 67 -3.41 13.60 -5.68
C ILE A 67 -2.35 14.51 -5.04
N LEU A 68 -2.11 15.69 -5.61
CA LEU A 68 -1.09 16.61 -5.11
C LEU A 68 -1.39 17.08 -3.68
N ILE A 69 -2.65 17.44 -3.40
CA ILE A 69 -3.07 17.88 -2.06
C ILE A 69 -2.95 16.72 -1.06
N SER A 70 -3.43 15.53 -1.41
CA SER A 70 -3.35 14.35 -0.55
C SER A 70 -1.91 13.94 -0.26
N TYR A 71 -1.04 13.97 -1.27
CA TYR A 71 0.40 13.74 -1.10
C TYR A 71 1.00 14.74 -0.12
N VAL A 72 0.83 16.05 -0.35
CA VAL A 72 1.41 17.08 0.53
C VAL A 72 0.87 16.99 1.96
N ILE A 73 -0.43 16.77 2.14
CA ILE A 73 -1.02 16.64 3.47
C ILE A 73 -0.49 15.41 4.20
N LEU A 74 -0.40 14.26 3.51
CA LEU A 74 0.09 13.04 4.12
C LEU A 74 1.58 13.15 4.44
N GLU A 75 2.40 13.67 3.53
CA GLU A 75 3.84 13.81 3.77
C GLU A 75 4.10 14.74 4.95
N LEU A 76 3.53 15.95 4.93
CA LEU A 76 3.74 16.91 6.00
C LEU A 76 3.17 16.43 7.34
N GLY A 77 1.99 15.81 7.33
CA GLY A 77 1.37 15.30 8.54
C GLY A 77 2.12 14.10 9.12
N VAL A 78 2.55 13.18 8.27
CA VAL A 78 3.23 11.96 8.72
C VAL A 78 4.65 12.28 9.17
N ASP A 79 5.44 12.96 8.36
CA ASP A 79 6.87 13.15 8.64
C ASP A 79 7.13 14.09 9.83
N PHE A 80 6.31 15.12 9.99
CA PHE A 80 6.54 16.14 11.01
C PHE A 80 5.70 15.96 12.28
N ILE A 81 4.67 15.11 12.26
CA ILE A 81 3.77 14.91 13.42
C ILE A 81 3.71 13.44 13.83
N VAL A 82 3.33 12.54 12.91
CA VAL A 82 3.11 11.13 13.26
C VAL A 82 4.42 10.42 13.53
N GLN A 83 5.39 10.51 12.62
CA GLN A 83 6.67 9.82 12.71
C GLN A 83 7.40 10.17 14.01
N PRO A 84 7.54 11.45 14.40
CA PRO A 84 8.25 11.76 15.64
C PRO A 84 7.46 11.34 16.89
N LEU A 85 6.12 11.39 16.84
CA LEU A 85 5.28 10.86 17.92
C LEU A 85 5.45 9.35 18.08
N VAL A 86 5.46 8.59 16.98
CA VAL A 86 5.65 7.14 17.01
C VAL A 86 7.03 6.79 17.54
N ASN A 87 8.07 7.49 17.07
CA ASN A 87 9.44 7.34 17.57
C ASN A 87 9.52 7.58 19.08
N TRP A 88 8.87 8.64 19.56
CA TRP A 88 8.82 8.98 20.98
C TRP A 88 8.10 7.91 21.82
N VAL A 89 6.94 7.44 21.37
CA VAL A 89 6.15 6.40 22.07
C VAL A 89 6.85 5.05 22.08
N CYS A 90 7.52 4.69 20.98
CA CYS A 90 8.17 3.39 20.83
C CYS A 90 9.60 3.37 21.39
N HIS A 91 10.19 4.54 21.65
CA HIS A 91 11.61 4.69 22.00
C HIS A 91 12.58 4.12 20.95
N GLU A 92 12.12 3.95 19.72
CA GLU A 92 12.88 3.49 18.56
C GLU A 92 12.29 4.08 17.28
N PRO A 93 13.11 4.42 16.27
CA PRO A 93 12.62 4.73 14.93
C PRO A 93 12.41 3.46 14.10
N PRO A 94 11.64 3.52 13.00
CA PRO A 94 11.59 2.45 12.02
C PRO A 94 12.98 2.09 11.48
N ASP A 95 13.24 0.79 11.28
CA ASP A 95 14.47 0.32 10.65
C ASP A 95 14.38 0.43 9.11
N TYR A 96 15.12 1.39 8.58
CA TYR A 96 15.28 1.63 7.15
C TYR A 96 16.69 1.31 6.62
N SER A 97 17.51 0.60 7.39
CA SER A 97 18.90 0.24 7.04
C SER A 97 19.04 -0.44 5.68
N SER A 98 18.02 -1.21 5.28
CA SER A 98 17.94 -1.90 3.99
C SER A 98 17.95 -0.96 2.78
N PHE A 99 17.80 0.35 2.96
CA PHE A 99 17.84 1.35 1.89
C PHE A 99 19.10 2.20 1.89
N GLU A 100 19.98 2.12 2.90
CA GLU A 100 21.18 2.96 3.02
C GLU A 100 22.17 2.79 1.86
N HIS A 101 22.18 1.60 1.23
CA HIS A 101 23.03 1.28 0.08
C HIS A 101 22.68 2.04 -1.20
N ILE A 102 21.58 2.80 -1.21
CA ILE A 102 21.17 3.64 -2.35
C ILE A 102 21.93 4.96 -2.37
N LYS A 103 22.52 5.39 -1.24
CA LYS A 103 23.18 6.70 -1.10
C LYS A 103 24.23 6.93 -2.20
N GLY A 104 24.01 7.96 -3.03
CA GLY A 104 24.90 8.35 -4.12
C GLY A 104 24.96 7.38 -5.31
N ASP A 105 24.24 6.26 -5.29
CA ASP A 105 24.22 5.27 -6.37
C ASP A 105 22.98 5.47 -7.26
N THR A 106 23.19 6.17 -8.38
CA THR A 106 22.12 6.49 -9.34
C THR A 106 21.50 5.24 -9.97
N ALA A 107 22.31 4.20 -10.23
CA ALA A 107 21.83 2.96 -10.83
C ALA A 107 20.91 2.21 -9.86
N GLN A 108 21.32 2.14 -8.59
CA GLN A 108 20.50 1.55 -7.53
C GLN A 108 19.24 2.38 -7.26
N TYR A 109 19.31 3.72 -7.29
CA TYR A 109 18.14 4.58 -7.14
C TYR A 109 17.06 4.28 -8.20
N PHE A 110 17.40 4.33 -9.49
CA PHE A 110 16.42 4.04 -10.55
C PHE A 110 15.91 2.60 -10.52
N LYS A 111 16.78 1.65 -10.18
CA LYS A 111 16.39 0.25 -10.00
C LYS A 111 15.37 0.08 -8.87
N TRP A 112 15.59 0.71 -7.72
CA TRP A 112 14.64 0.65 -6.60
C TRP A 112 13.36 1.42 -6.89
N LEU A 113 13.45 2.58 -7.55
CA LEU A 113 12.28 3.34 -7.99
C LEU A 113 11.37 2.49 -8.88
N TYR A 114 11.93 1.83 -9.90
CA TYR A 114 11.19 0.92 -10.76
C TYR A 114 10.52 -0.23 -9.99
N ARG A 115 11.26 -0.87 -9.08
CA ARG A 115 10.75 -2.00 -8.29
C ARG A 115 9.64 -1.57 -7.33
N MET A 116 9.81 -0.42 -6.68
CA MET A 116 8.84 0.17 -5.76
C MET A 116 7.53 0.51 -6.48
N TRP A 117 7.59 1.17 -7.65
CA TRP A 117 6.37 1.54 -8.37
C TRP A 117 5.55 0.33 -8.81
N ILE A 118 6.20 -0.76 -9.23
CA ILE A 118 5.51 -2.01 -9.59
C ILE A 118 4.92 -2.68 -8.36
N SER A 119 5.72 -2.81 -7.29
CA SER A 119 5.37 -3.60 -6.12
C SER A 119 4.52 -2.83 -5.12
N ALA A 120 5.08 -1.78 -4.51
CA ALA A 120 4.43 -1.00 -3.46
C ALA A 120 3.29 -0.15 -4.04
N ALA A 121 3.59 0.76 -4.97
CA ALA A 121 2.57 1.69 -5.46
C ALA A 121 1.42 0.98 -6.20
N ILE A 122 1.72 0.17 -7.23
CA ILE A 122 0.67 -0.51 -8.01
C ILE A 122 0.19 -1.78 -7.30
N GLY A 123 1.11 -2.69 -6.97
CA GLY A 123 0.77 -4.01 -6.44
C GLY A 123 0.05 -3.98 -5.10
N GLU A 124 0.57 -3.24 -4.12
CA GLU A 124 -0.06 -3.17 -2.79
C GLU A 124 -1.40 -2.45 -2.84
N GLU A 125 -1.54 -1.35 -3.59
CA GLU A 125 -2.85 -0.70 -3.72
C GLU A 125 -3.87 -1.60 -4.42
N MET A 126 -3.47 -2.34 -5.46
CA MET A 126 -4.36 -3.33 -6.10
C MET A 126 -4.76 -4.44 -5.13
N LEU A 127 -3.83 -4.95 -4.31
CA LEU A 127 -4.12 -6.00 -3.34
C LEU A 127 -4.98 -5.49 -2.18
N PHE A 128 -4.52 -4.47 -1.48
CA PHE A 128 -5.12 -4.06 -0.21
C PHE A 128 -6.29 -3.09 -0.40
N ARG A 129 -6.29 -2.21 -1.41
CA ARG A 129 -7.34 -1.20 -1.56
C ARG A 129 -8.38 -1.60 -2.58
N ALA A 130 -7.97 -2.12 -3.73
CA ALA A 130 -8.95 -2.60 -4.71
C ALA A 130 -9.53 -3.97 -4.29
N PHE A 131 -8.68 -5.00 -4.22
CA PHE A 131 -9.13 -6.38 -4.03
C PHE A 131 -9.61 -6.67 -2.61
N ALA A 132 -8.82 -6.39 -1.58
CA ALA A 132 -9.17 -6.71 -0.21
C ALA A 132 -10.43 -5.97 0.27
N PHE A 133 -10.62 -4.69 -0.07
CA PHE A 133 -11.88 -4.00 0.21
C PHE A 133 -13.08 -4.69 -0.44
N ALA A 134 -12.96 -5.12 -1.70
CA ALA A 134 -14.05 -5.80 -2.39
C ALA A 134 -14.38 -7.14 -1.71
N GLN A 135 -13.36 -7.94 -1.38
CA GLN A 135 -13.56 -9.23 -0.69
C GLN A 135 -14.11 -9.03 0.73
N LEU A 136 -13.55 -8.12 1.52
CA LEU A 136 -14.01 -7.82 2.87
C LEU A 136 -15.43 -7.26 2.88
N LYS A 137 -15.82 -6.48 1.86
CA LYS A 137 -17.21 -6.02 1.69
C LYS A 137 -18.16 -7.17 1.39
N ASN A 138 -17.74 -8.17 0.62
CA ASN A 138 -18.54 -9.38 0.39
C ASN A 138 -18.71 -10.22 1.68
N VAL A 139 -17.72 -10.20 2.58
CA VAL A 139 -17.76 -10.94 3.85
C VAL A 139 -18.54 -10.21 4.94
N PHE A 140 -18.28 -8.91 5.13
CA PHE A 140 -18.76 -8.12 6.27
C PHE A 140 -19.86 -7.11 5.91
N GLY A 141 -20.23 -6.99 4.63
CA GLY A 141 -21.17 -6.00 4.14
C GLY A 141 -20.60 -4.58 4.17
N ASN A 142 -21.44 -3.59 4.49
CA ASN A 142 -21.06 -2.16 4.44
C ASN A 142 -20.35 -1.64 5.70
N LYS A 143 -19.67 -2.50 6.47
CA LYS A 143 -18.93 -2.11 7.69
C LYS A 143 -17.61 -1.40 7.35
N LYS A 144 -17.71 -0.20 6.80
CA LYS A 144 -16.58 0.57 6.24
C LYS A 144 -15.39 0.73 7.19
N VAL A 145 -15.64 1.05 8.45
CA VAL A 145 -14.59 1.23 9.47
C VAL A 145 -13.84 -0.08 9.71
N LEU A 146 -14.56 -1.19 9.88
CA LEU A 146 -13.96 -2.52 10.05
C LEU A 146 -13.11 -2.91 8.83
N ILE A 147 -13.62 -2.67 7.62
CA ILE A 147 -12.90 -2.98 6.38
C ILE A 147 -11.60 -2.17 6.28
N ALA A 148 -11.65 -0.88 6.61
CA ALA A 148 -10.46 -0.02 6.62
C ALA A 148 -9.40 -0.52 7.61
N ILE A 149 -9.81 -0.89 8.83
CA ILE A 149 -8.91 -1.41 9.85
C ILE A 149 -8.29 -2.75 9.41
N LEU A 150 -9.11 -3.69 8.93
CA LEU A 150 -8.62 -4.99 8.46
C LEU A 150 -7.66 -4.84 7.29
N SER A 151 -7.98 -3.98 6.32
CA SER A 151 -7.09 -3.69 5.20
C SER A 151 -5.75 -3.08 5.67
N ALA A 152 -5.78 -2.18 6.65
CA ALA A 152 -4.57 -1.57 7.19
C ALA A 152 -3.72 -2.56 7.99
N LEU A 153 -4.35 -3.45 8.76
CA LEU A 153 -3.66 -4.55 9.46
C LEU A 153 -2.98 -5.49 8.46
N MET A 154 -3.69 -5.89 7.40
CA MET A 154 -3.09 -6.72 6.35
C MET A 154 -1.91 -5.99 5.67
N PHE A 155 -2.03 -4.69 5.43
CA PHE A 155 -0.98 -3.88 4.80
C PHE A 155 0.30 -3.74 5.66
N CYS A 156 0.18 -3.61 6.98
CA CYS A 156 1.37 -3.42 7.83
C CYS A 156 2.11 -4.73 8.13
N LEU A 157 1.44 -5.89 8.17
CA LEU A 157 2.07 -7.16 8.54
C LEU A 157 3.33 -7.55 7.72
N PRO A 158 3.40 -7.34 6.38
CA PRO A 158 4.64 -7.58 5.63
C PRO A 158 5.83 -6.71 6.07
N HIS A 159 5.59 -5.63 6.82
CA HIS A 159 6.59 -4.66 7.27
C HIS A 159 7.13 -4.93 8.68
N LEU A 160 6.83 -6.10 9.26
CA LEU A 160 7.36 -6.49 10.58
C LEU A 160 8.89 -6.43 10.70
N TYR A 161 9.62 -6.54 9.59
CA TYR A 161 11.08 -6.42 9.55
C TYR A 161 11.59 -5.00 9.88
N GLN A 162 10.73 -3.99 9.90
CA GLN A 162 11.08 -2.59 10.19
C GLN A 162 11.01 -2.24 11.69
N GLY A 163 10.80 -3.22 12.57
CA GLY A 163 10.60 -3.00 14.01
C GLY A 163 9.18 -2.56 14.36
N VAL A 164 8.94 -2.26 15.65
CA VAL A 164 7.60 -1.93 16.17
C VAL A 164 7.15 -0.58 15.64
N ALA A 165 8.06 0.41 15.65
CA ALA A 165 7.79 1.73 15.09
C ALA A 165 7.43 1.65 13.59
N GLY A 166 8.18 0.87 12.80
CA GLY A 166 7.88 0.67 11.38
C GLY A 166 6.52 0.00 11.13
N LEU A 167 6.15 -0.98 11.95
CA LEU A 167 4.83 -1.61 11.88
C LEU A 167 3.70 -0.61 12.17
N ILE A 168 3.87 0.27 13.15
CA ILE A 168 2.88 1.30 13.49
C ILE A 168 2.78 2.34 12.37
N MET A 169 3.93 2.81 11.83
CA MET A 169 3.95 3.77 10.73
C MET A 169 3.26 3.23 9.48
N THR A 170 3.57 2.00 9.10
CA THR A 170 2.94 1.34 7.95
C THR A 170 1.46 1.06 8.20
N PHE A 171 1.03 0.80 9.44
CA PHE A 171 -0.39 0.75 9.79
C PHE A 171 -1.09 2.10 9.64
N VAL A 172 -0.45 3.21 10.03
CA VAL A 172 -1.00 4.58 9.85
C VAL A 172 -1.16 4.92 8.37
N PHE A 173 -0.15 4.67 7.54
CA PHE A 173 -0.29 4.77 6.08
C PHE A 173 -1.38 3.82 5.55
N GLY A 174 -1.43 2.62 6.12
CA GLY A 174 -2.49 1.63 6.00
C GLY A 174 -3.89 2.26 6.01
N ILE A 175 -4.19 2.94 7.12
CA ILE A 175 -5.44 3.66 7.39
C ILE A 175 -5.60 4.86 6.45
N ALA A 176 -4.57 5.68 6.25
CA ALA A 176 -4.63 6.86 5.38
C ALA A 176 -5.05 6.49 3.95
N PHE A 177 -4.40 5.49 3.35
CA PHE A 177 -4.73 5.00 2.01
C PHE A 177 -6.11 4.34 1.95
N ALA A 178 -6.53 3.64 3.02
CA ALA A 178 -7.88 3.11 3.14
C ALA A 178 -8.94 4.23 3.13
N LEU A 179 -8.73 5.31 3.87
CA LEU A 179 -9.61 6.48 3.90
C LEU A 179 -9.64 7.20 2.55
N LEU A 180 -8.47 7.37 1.91
CA LEU A 180 -8.33 7.96 0.59
C LEU A 180 -9.14 7.17 -0.45
N TYR A 181 -8.98 5.85 -0.45
CA TYR A 181 -9.71 4.96 -1.34
C TYR A 181 -11.22 5.03 -1.08
N MET A 182 -11.66 4.98 0.18
CA MET A 182 -13.07 5.08 0.56
C MET A 182 -13.72 6.39 0.11
N LYS A 183 -12.95 7.49 0.15
CA LYS A 183 -13.43 8.83 -0.22
C LYS A 183 -13.60 8.98 -1.73
N PHE A 184 -12.59 8.57 -2.50
CA PHE A 184 -12.54 8.88 -3.93
C PHE A 184 -12.93 7.71 -4.83
N GLN A 185 -12.81 6.47 -4.35
CA GLN A 185 -13.10 5.24 -5.09
C GLN A 185 -12.47 5.28 -6.49
N ASN A 186 -11.22 5.73 -6.57
CA ASN A 186 -10.39 5.70 -7.77
C ASN A 186 -9.00 5.23 -7.38
N ILE A 187 -8.62 4.03 -7.82
CA ILE A 187 -7.38 3.40 -7.39
C ILE A 187 -6.14 4.14 -7.90
N TRP A 188 -6.24 4.87 -9.02
CA TRP A 188 -5.13 5.68 -9.52
C TRP A 188 -4.70 6.77 -8.55
N ILE A 189 -5.64 7.35 -7.79
CA ILE A 189 -5.33 8.37 -6.79
C ILE A 189 -4.44 7.76 -5.71
N ASN A 190 -4.81 6.59 -5.21
CA ASN A 190 -4.04 5.84 -4.24
C ASN A 190 -2.66 5.45 -4.76
N ILE A 191 -2.59 4.83 -5.95
CA ILE A 191 -1.33 4.38 -6.56
C ILE A 191 -0.35 5.55 -6.69
N ILE A 192 -0.81 6.70 -7.19
CA ILE A 192 0.08 7.84 -7.42
C ILE A 192 0.48 8.49 -6.10
N VAL A 193 -0.44 8.66 -5.14
CA VAL A 193 -0.09 9.21 -3.81
C VAL A 193 0.93 8.33 -3.10
N HIS A 194 0.70 7.01 -3.04
CA HIS A 194 1.63 6.06 -2.43
C HIS A 194 2.99 6.08 -3.15
N GLY A 195 3.00 6.02 -4.49
CA GLY A 195 4.24 6.08 -5.25
C GLY A 195 5.01 7.40 -5.09
N LEU A 196 4.34 8.53 -4.89
CA LEU A 196 5.00 9.81 -4.61
C LEU A 196 5.67 9.83 -3.23
N ILE A 197 4.99 9.33 -2.19
CA ILE A 197 5.52 9.19 -0.83
C ILE A 197 6.80 8.34 -0.87
N ASP A 198 6.72 7.15 -1.46
CA ASP A 198 7.87 6.25 -1.56
C ASP A 198 8.99 6.81 -2.44
N THR A 199 8.64 7.60 -3.47
CA THR A 199 9.65 8.28 -4.30
C THR A 199 10.41 9.33 -3.48
N LEU A 200 9.73 10.09 -2.61
CA LEU A 200 10.39 11.03 -1.72
C LEU A 200 11.31 10.28 -0.74
N PHE A 201 10.82 9.22 -0.10
CA PHE A 201 11.62 8.36 0.78
C PHE A 201 12.90 7.84 0.08
N LEU A 202 12.78 7.25 -1.11
CA LEU A 202 13.93 6.76 -1.88
C LEU A 202 14.88 7.89 -2.30
N THR A 203 14.35 9.08 -2.57
CA THR A 203 15.15 10.26 -2.92
C THR A 203 15.94 10.75 -1.71
N LEU A 204 15.33 10.79 -0.53
CA LEU A 204 16.05 11.10 0.71
C LEU A 204 17.12 10.06 1.02
N SER A 205 16.85 8.77 0.77
CA SER A 205 17.88 7.73 0.88
C SER A 205 19.05 7.97 -0.08
N TYR A 206 18.77 8.23 -1.36
CA TYR A 206 19.79 8.53 -2.37
C TYR A 206 20.66 9.74 -1.99
N LEU A 207 20.06 10.78 -1.43
CA LEU A 207 20.76 11.98 -0.96
C LEU A 207 21.48 11.77 0.39
N GLY A 208 21.28 10.62 1.06
CA GLY A 208 21.88 10.32 2.36
C GLY A 208 21.19 10.97 3.56
N TYR A 209 19.92 11.36 3.40
CA TYR A 209 19.08 12.02 4.41
C TYR A 209 18.09 11.07 5.11
N ILE A 210 18.23 9.76 4.97
CA ILE A 210 17.31 8.79 5.60
C ILE A 210 17.25 8.90 7.15
N LYS A 211 18.31 9.46 7.77
CA LYS A 211 18.34 9.79 9.20
C LYS A 211 17.29 10.80 9.62
N PHE A 212 16.68 11.52 8.68
CA PHE A 212 15.53 12.39 8.93
C PHE A 212 14.39 11.64 9.65
N TYR A 213 14.17 10.36 9.32
CA TYR A 213 13.12 9.57 9.97
C TYR A 213 13.49 9.05 11.37
N GLN A 214 14.74 9.27 11.81
CA GLN A 214 15.27 8.77 13.07
C GLN A 214 15.24 9.81 14.20
N PHE A 215 14.73 11.02 13.95
CA PHE A 215 14.63 12.02 15.00
C PHE A 215 13.65 11.55 16.08
N ILE A 216 14.19 11.45 17.30
CA ILE A 216 13.45 11.28 18.56
C ILE A 216 13.56 12.65 19.23
N TRP A 217 12.46 13.36 19.39
CA TRP A 217 12.45 14.62 20.15
C TRP A 217 12.58 14.35 21.65
#